data_AF-A0A918GET0-F1
#
_entry.id   AF-A0A918GET0-F1
#
_cell.length_a   1.000
_cell.length_b   1.000
_cell.length_c   1.000
_cell.angle_alpha   90.00
_cell.angle_beta   90.00
_cell.angle_gamma   90.00
#
_symmetry.space_group_name_H-M   'P 1'
#
loop_
_entity.id
_entity.type
_entity.pdbx_description
1 polymer ?
#
loop_
_entity_poly.entity_id
_entity_poly.type
_entity_poly.pdbx_seq_one_letter_code
_entity_poly.pdbx_strand_id
1 'polypeptide(L)'
;MRILRTAGLAVLAVGAVTLSLTPASAHDPNTPEGIAAVQAFMADHEPADRRAPLVGTADGVPCVNGRADKYPCKNVDLLSVLPLSSIGGGNGNDIWGWTDPQSGKEYAIVGRTNGTAFVDISTPTSPRYLGNLPSNGGSSTWRDMKVYKDHAFIVADMISGHGMQVFDLTRLRSVTSPQTFRADTTYTRFGPAHNIAINEETGYAYAIGSNTCSGGPHMVDIRTPKSPVYAGCVSQDGYTHDNQCVIYRGPDADYRGRELCFNSNEDTLTIVDVTNKSNPVQIARKGYSAAQYSHQGWLTEDQRYFLLDDELDEQNGSDKRTKTYIWDLVDLDNPVHTGTYNSPAQAIDHNLYIKGKYAYQANYRAGLRILDVSNVASAQLTEVGYFDIYESGDGAAFNGAWSNYPYFASGVVIVNGIEQGLVVVRPNLDGGTEPPGDKFENTTDVTIPDGGSAITSDIAVSGLSGNAPSDLQVSVDIRHTYRGDLVIDLVAPDGTAYRLKNSSSSDSADNVIATYSVNASSETANGTWQLRVRDVYRADTGYINAWSLQF
;
A
#
# COMPACT_ATOMS: atom_id res chain seq x y z
N MET A 1 -14.34 -86.11 -14.95
CA MET A 1 -15.54 -85.55 -14.30
C MET A 1 -15.15 -84.94 -12.96
N ARG A 2 -14.88 -83.64 -12.92
CA ARG A 2 -14.95 -82.77 -11.73
C ARG A 2 -14.76 -81.33 -12.19
N ILE A 3 -15.81 -80.54 -11.99
CA ILE A 3 -15.89 -79.09 -12.13
C ILE A 3 -15.68 -78.51 -10.73
N LEU A 4 -14.94 -77.39 -10.62
CA LEU A 4 -15.28 -76.17 -9.85
C LEU A 4 -14.04 -75.26 -9.85
N ARG A 5 -14.08 -74.18 -10.64
CA ARG A 5 -14.41 -72.78 -10.27
C ARG A 5 -13.20 -72.00 -9.74
N THR A 6 -12.77 -71.09 -10.60
CA THR A 6 -11.78 -70.03 -10.44
C THR A 6 -12.15 -69.05 -9.31
N ALA A 7 -11.17 -68.69 -8.50
CA ALA A 7 -11.21 -67.53 -7.60
C ALA A 7 -10.04 -66.60 -7.97
N GLY A 8 -10.38 -65.38 -8.38
CA GLY A 8 -9.43 -64.32 -8.67
C GLY A 8 -8.92 -63.64 -7.40
N LEU A 9 -7.63 -63.29 -7.42
CA LEU A 9 -6.95 -62.46 -6.42
C LEU A 9 -7.64 -61.10 -6.29
N ALA A 10 -8.06 -60.74 -5.08
CA ALA A 10 -8.30 -59.36 -4.67
C ALA A 10 -7.02 -58.82 -4.01
N VAL A 11 -6.38 -57.84 -4.65
CA VAL A 11 -5.32 -57.04 -4.04
C VAL A 11 -6.02 -55.90 -3.29
N LEU A 12 -5.97 -55.93 -1.96
CA LEU A 12 -6.35 -54.79 -1.12
C LEU A 12 -5.26 -53.72 -1.25
N ALA A 13 -5.58 -52.63 -1.94
CA ALA A 13 -4.81 -51.39 -1.85
C ALA A 13 -5.12 -50.74 -0.50
N VAL A 14 -4.14 -50.69 0.40
CA VAL A 14 -4.22 -49.90 1.63
C VAL A 14 -4.03 -48.44 1.21
N GLY A 15 -5.11 -47.66 1.27
CA GLY A 15 -5.07 -46.23 1.05
C GLY A 15 -4.18 -45.56 2.09
N ALA A 16 -3.13 -44.89 1.63
CA ALA A 16 -2.39 -43.94 2.45
C ALA A 16 -3.31 -42.76 2.72
N VAL A 17 -3.74 -42.60 3.97
CA VAL A 17 -4.29 -41.35 4.46
C VAL A 17 -3.14 -40.35 4.41
N THR A 18 -3.11 -39.50 3.39
CA THR A 18 -2.29 -38.29 3.38
C THR A 18 -2.86 -37.38 4.47
N LEU A 19 -2.22 -37.35 5.64
CA LEU A 19 -2.40 -36.24 6.56
C LEU A 19 -1.96 -34.97 5.81
N SER A 20 -2.92 -34.13 5.49
CA SER A 20 -2.69 -32.73 5.14
C SER A 20 -1.96 -32.07 6.30
N LEU A 21 -0.68 -31.73 6.09
CA LEU A 21 0.12 -30.95 7.03
C LEU A 21 -0.49 -29.54 7.12
N THR A 22 -0.74 -29.07 8.33
CA THR A 22 -1.26 -27.73 8.61
C THR A 22 -0.11 -26.70 8.63
N PRO A 23 -0.25 -25.52 7.99
CA PRO A 23 0.84 -24.55 7.79
C PRO A 23 1.30 -23.78 9.04
N ALA A 24 0.57 -23.85 10.15
CA ALA A 24 0.73 -23.02 11.36
C ALA A 24 2.07 -23.04 12.15
N SER A 25 3.14 -23.61 11.61
CA SER A 25 4.46 -23.74 12.28
C SER A 25 5.61 -23.03 11.55
N ALA A 26 5.37 -22.42 10.39
CA ALA A 26 6.43 -21.82 9.57
C ALA A 26 7.16 -20.62 10.21
N HIS A 27 6.73 -20.13 11.38
CA HIS A 27 7.29 -18.93 12.02
C HIS A 27 7.59 -19.05 13.52
N ASP A 28 7.51 -20.25 14.14
CA ASP A 28 8.02 -20.41 15.51
C ASP A 28 9.52 -20.75 15.48
N PRO A 29 10.43 -19.92 16.07
CA PRO A 29 11.88 -20.17 16.10
C PRO A 29 12.27 -21.49 16.77
N ASN A 30 11.38 -22.05 17.59
CA ASN A 30 11.61 -23.28 18.32
C ASN A 30 11.08 -24.52 17.60
N THR A 31 10.46 -24.35 16.43
CA THR A 31 9.92 -25.44 15.62
C THR A 31 10.85 -25.76 14.43
N PRO A 32 10.93 -27.04 14.00
CA PRO A 32 11.64 -27.42 12.79
C PRO A 32 11.18 -26.65 11.54
N GLU A 33 9.89 -26.37 11.44
CA GLU A 33 9.27 -25.71 10.29
C GLU A 33 9.67 -24.23 10.22
N GLY A 34 9.64 -23.51 11.35
CA GLY A 34 10.14 -22.13 11.44
C GLY A 34 11.62 -22.01 11.10
N ILE A 35 12.44 -22.97 11.55
CA ILE A 35 13.87 -23.02 11.19
C ILE A 35 14.04 -23.25 9.68
N ALA A 36 13.24 -24.12 9.07
CA ALA A 36 13.30 -24.41 7.64
C ALA A 36 12.87 -23.21 6.78
N ALA A 37 11.84 -22.46 7.21
CA ALA A 37 11.39 -21.25 6.54
C ALA A 37 12.48 -20.17 6.53
N VAL A 38 13.14 -19.94 7.68
CA VAL A 38 14.32 -19.06 7.76
C VAL A 38 15.41 -19.52 6.80
N GLN A 39 15.73 -20.81 6.78
CA GLN A 39 16.78 -21.33 5.90
C GLN A 39 16.47 -21.15 4.42
N ALA A 40 15.21 -21.37 4.02
CA ALA A 40 14.77 -21.14 2.65
C ALA A 40 14.87 -19.66 2.27
N PHE A 41 14.36 -18.75 3.12
CA PHE A 41 14.46 -17.30 2.89
C PHE A 41 15.91 -16.82 2.80
N MET A 42 16.77 -17.32 3.70
CA MET A 42 18.19 -16.96 3.73
C MET A 42 19.00 -17.60 2.59
N ALA A 43 18.46 -18.56 1.84
CA ALA A 43 19.14 -19.17 0.70
C ALA A 43 19.22 -18.22 -0.49
N ASP A 44 18.23 -17.34 -0.65
CA ASP A 44 18.17 -16.38 -1.74
C ASP A 44 18.94 -15.09 -1.43
N HIS A 45 19.19 -14.80 -0.14
CA HIS A 45 19.76 -13.54 0.33
C HIS A 45 21.09 -13.15 -0.35
N GLU A 46 21.12 -11.93 -0.89
CA GLU A 46 22.35 -11.31 -1.37
C GLU A 46 22.97 -10.39 -0.29
N PRO A 47 24.30 -10.16 -0.31
CA PRO A 47 24.91 -9.14 0.54
C PRO A 47 24.30 -7.77 0.26
N ALA A 48 23.98 -7.03 1.32
CA ALA A 48 23.43 -5.67 1.20
C ALA A 48 24.23 -4.82 0.20
N ASP A 49 23.52 -4.15 -0.70
CA ASP A 49 24.11 -3.30 -1.73
C ASP A 49 24.92 -2.18 -1.05
N ARG A 50 26.22 -2.17 -1.35
CA ARG A 50 27.18 -1.22 -0.79
C ARG A 50 27.46 -0.05 -1.73
N ARG A 51 26.70 0.08 -2.82
CA ARG A 51 26.80 1.22 -3.73
C ARG A 51 26.55 2.51 -2.97
N ALA A 52 27.20 3.58 -3.40
CA ALA A 52 26.98 4.90 -2.82
C ALA A 52 25.51 5.30 -3.01
N PRO A 53 24.90 6.03 -2.05
CA PRO A 53 23.63 6.71 -2.27
C PRO A 53 23.66 7.47 -3.59
N LEU A 54 22.61 7.34 -4.40
CA LEU A 54 22.45 8.23 -5.54
C LEU A 54 22.21 9.63 -5.00
N VAL A 55 23.16 10.53 -5.27
CA VAL A 55 23.00 11.96 -5.09
C VAL A 55 22.53 12.50 -6.43
N GLY A 56 21.22 12.51 -6.63
CA GLY A 56 20.59 13.07 -7.82
C GLY A 56 20.70 14.60 -7.86
N THR A 57 20.19 15.19 -8.95
CA THR A 57 19.89 16.63 -8.99
C THR A 57 18.84 16.97 -7.92
N ALA A 58 18.60 18.26 -7.67
CA ALA A 58 17.57 18.69 -6.72
C ALA A 58 16.17 18.07 -7.00
N ASP A 59 15.92 17.69 -8.25
CA ASP A 59 14.64 17.19 -8.76
C ASP A 59 14.53 15.65 -8.78
N GLY A 60 15.60 14.92 -8.50
CA GLY A 60 15.66 13.45 -8.66
C GLY A 60 16.03 13.01 -10.08
N VAL A 61 15.91 11.71 -10.36
CA VAL A 61 16.18 11.09 -11.66
C VAL A 61 14.84 10.66 -12.28
N PRO A 62 14.38 11.33 -13.34
CA PRO A 62 13.10 11.02 -13.96
C PRO A 62 13.13 9.67 -14.69
N CYS A 63 11.98 9.03 -14.78
CA CYS A 63 11.78 7.81 -15.54
C CYS A 63 11.64 8.11 -17.04
N VAL A 64 12.74 7.98 -17.78
CA VAL A 64 12.78 8.29 -19.21
C VAL A 64 13.20 7.05 -19.99
N ASN A 65 12.43 6.70 -21.03
CA ASN A 65 12.67 5.51 -21.86
C ASN A 65 12.78 4.20 -21.05
N GLY A 66 11.94 4.07 -20.02
CA GLY A 66 11.84 2.87 -19.20
C GLY A 66 12.93 2.73 -18.13
N ARG A 67 13.70 3.78 -17.85
CA ARG A 67 14.75 3.78 -16.83
C ARG A 67 14.85 5.09 -16.06
N ALA A 68 15.17 4.96 -14.77
CA ALA A 68 15.60 6.04 -13.90
C ALA A 68 16.94 5.61 -13.29
N ASP A 69 18.01 6.24 -13.76
CA ASP A 69 19.39 5.76 -13.56
C ASP A 69 19.54 4.29 -14.04
N LYS A 70 19.91 3.36 -13.15
CA LYS A 70 20.05 1.95 -13.47
C LYS A 70 18.74 1.15 -13.38
N TYR A 71 17.73 1.70 -12.69
CA TYR A 71 16.52 0.98 -12.34
C TYR A 71 15.51 1.00 -13.50
N PRO A 72 14.96 -0.16 -13.91
CA PRO A 72 13.79 -0.20 -14.77
C PRO A 72 12.61 0.50 -14.09
N CYS A 73 11.90 1.32 -14.84
CA CYS A 73 10.74 2.05 -14.33
C CYS A 73 9.69 2.30 -15.41
N LYS A 74 8.48 2.63 -14.98
CA LYS A 74 7.42 3.21 -15.80
C LYS A 74 6.63 4.16 -14.93
N ASN A 75 6.51 5.43 -15.34
CA ASN A 75 5.72 6.45 -14.64
C ASN A 75 6.11 6.62 -13.16
N VAL A 76 7.35 6.30 -12.77
CA VAL A 76 7.81 6.43 -11.38
C VAL A 76 9.25 6.94 -11.40
N ASP A 77 9.45 8.15 -10.93
CA ASP A 77 10.76 8.79 -10.85
C ASP A 77 11.50 8.36 -9.58
N LEU A 78 12.83 8.32 -9.66
CA LEU A 78 13.68 8.06 -8.51
C LEU A 78 14.04 9.37 -7.82
N LEU A 79 13.85 9.49 -6.51
CA LEU A 79 14.29 10.67 -5.76
C LEU A 79 15.63 10.43 -5.06
N SER A 80 15.78 9.30 -4.36
CA SER A 80 17.03 8.95 -3.69
C SER A 80 17.10 7.46 -3.32
N VAL A 81 18.31 7.00 -2.99
CA VAL A 81 18.57 5.67 -2.44
C VAL A 81 19.50 5.79 -1.25
N LEU A 82 19.11 5.26 -0.09
CA LEU A 82 19.96 5.10 1.08
C LEU A 82 20.26 3.61 1.28
N PRO A 83 21.48 3.15 0.92
CA PRO A 83 21.88 1.76 1.11
C PRO A 83 21.86 1.40 2.59
N LEU A 84 21.60 0.14 2.93
CA LEU A 84 21.55 -0.31 4.33
C LEU A 84 22.81 0.04 5.11
N SER A 85 23.98 0.03 4.45
CA SER A 85 25.25 0.45 5.04
C SER A 85 25.29 1.90 5.54
N SER A 86 24.47 2.81 4.99
CA SER A 86 24.36 4.21 5.41
C SER A 86 23.32 4.45 6.52
N ILE A 87 22.41 3.50 6.74
CA ILE A 87 21.32 3.57 7.72
C ILE A 87 21.45 2.54 8.85
N GLY A 88 22.66 2.06 9.12
CA GLY A 88 23.00 1.23 10.29
C GLY A 88 23.27 -0.26 10.02
N GLY A 89 23.29 -0.68 8.75
CA GLY A 89 23.63 -2.04 8.30
C GLY A 89 22.54 -3.09 8.51
N GLY A 90 22.90 -4.37 8.36
CA GLY A 90 21.95 -5.49 8.31
C GLY A 90 21.23 -5.58 6.96
N ASN A 91 20.24 -6.47 6.87
CA ASN A 91 19.29 -6.56 5.75
C ASN A 91 18.00 -5.79 6.07
N GLY A 92 17.32 -5.28 5.04
CA GLY A 92 16.04 -4.58 5.14
C GLY A 92 14.87 -5.53 5.32
N ASN A 93 13.81 -5.06 5.98
CA ASN A 93 12.51 -5.73 6.05
C ASN A 93 11.40 -4.67 6.00
N ASP A 94 10.33 -4.74 6.80
CA ASP A 94 9.18 -3.86 6.59
C ASP A 94 9.51 -2.37 6.75
N ILE A 95 8.63 -1.52 6.23
CA ILE A 95 8.78 -0.07 6.24
C ILE A 95 7.45 0.62 6.52
N TRP A 96 7.51 1.70 7.29
CA TRP A 96 6.36 2.56 7.54
C TRP A 96 6.76 4.04 7.45
N GLY A 97 5.77 4.91 7.51
CA GLY A 97 5.97 6.35 7.49
C GLY A 97 5.31 7.07 8.66
N TRP A 98 5.81 8.26 8.97
CA TRP A 98 5.16 9.20 9.88
C TRP A 98 5.32 10.61 9.35
N THR A 99 4.20 11.33 9.24
CA THR A 99 4.21 12.77 9.03
C THR A 99 4.02 13.45 10.37
N ASP A 100 4.99 14.26 10.78
CA ASP A 100 4.90 15.03 12.01
C ASP A 100 3.78 16.07 11.92
N PRO A 101 2.69 15.94 12.71
CA PRO A 101 1.55 16.85 12.62
C PRO A 101 1.91 18.29 13.03
N GLN A 102 3.03 18.51 13.74
CA GLN A 102 3.45 19.85 14.14
C GLN A 102 4.26 20.57 13.07
N SER A 103 5.12 19.85 12.34
CA SER A 103 6.09 20.46 11.41
C SER A 103 5.82 20.15 9.94
N GLY A 104 4.94 19.18 9.64
CA GLY A 104 4.72 18.67 8.29
C GLY A 104 5.88 17.84 7.75
N LYS A 105 6.92 17.59 8.56
CA LYS A 105 8.05 16.77 8.17
C LYS A 105 7.66 15.31 8.00
N GLU A 106 8.20 14.67 6.98
CA GLU A 106 7.95 13.28 6.66
C GLU A 106 9.16 12.43 7.06
N TYR A 107 8.90 11.30 7.71
CA TYR A 107 9.92 10.40 8.23
C TYR A 107 9.66 8.98 7.76
N ALA A 108 10.69 8.35 7.18
CA ALA A 108 10.70 6.92 6.94
C ALA A 108 11.14 6.18 8.22
N ILE A 109 10.39 5.13 8.57
CA ILE A 109 10.67 4.22 9.67
C ILE A 109 11.05 2.89 9.02
N VAL A 110 12.35 2.63 8.95
CA VAL A 110 12.92 1.57 8.11
C VAL A 110 13.31 0.39 8.98
N GLY A 111 12.59 -0.72 8.82
CA GLY A 111 12.90 -1.99 9.44
C GLY A 111 14.19 -2.61 8.89
N ARG A 112 14.99 -3.16 9.80
CA ARG A 112 16.21 -3.91 9.49
C ARG A 112 16.36 -5.09 10.43
N THR A 113 17.20 -6.04 10.02
CA THR A 113 17.49 -7.24 10.82
C THR A 113 17.92 -6.95 12.26
N ASN A 114 18.67 -5.87 12.47
CA ASN A 114 19.26 -5.50 13.77
C ASN A 114 18.53 -4.35 14.51
N GLY A 115 17.40 -3.86 13.99
CA GLY A 115 16.64 -2.77 14.61
C GLY A 115 15.89 -1.92 13.59
N THR A 116 15.51 -0.71 14.00
CA THR A 116 14.70 0.21 13.20
C THR A 116 15.47 1.52 13.00
N ALA A 117 15.70 1.91 11.75
CA ALA A 117 16.28 3.20 11.40
C ALA A 117 15.20 4.26 11.23
N PHE A 118 15.50 5.50 11.64
CA PHE A 118 14.67 6.67 11.38
C PHE A 118 15.37 7.61 10.41
N VAL A 119 14.69 8.00 9.34
CA VAL A 119 15.23 8.85 8.28
C VAL A 119 14.25 10.01 8.04
N ASP A 120 14.73 11.25 8.15
CA ASP A 120 13.98 12.45 7.74
C ASP A 120 14.00 12.52 6.21
N ILE A 121 12.83 12.37 5.58
CA ILE A 121 12.66 12.42 4.12
C ILE A 121 11.99 13.72 3.65
N SER A 122 11.90 14.74 4.52
CA SER A 122 11.25 16.03 4.18
C SER A 122 11.90 16.75 3.00
N THR A 123 13.14 16.40 2.68
CA THR A 123 13.78 16.66 1.39
C THR A 123 14.02 15.31 0.71
N PRO A 124 13.07 14.79 -0.09
CA PRO A 124 13.10 13.40 -0.57
C PRO A 124 14.31 13.04 -1.44
N THR A 125 14.92 14.05 -2.08
CA THR A 125 16.15 13.89 -2.89
C THR A 125 17.44 13.92 -2.07
N SER A 126 17.36 14.28 -0.78
CA SER A 126 18.48 14.23 0.15
C SER A 126 18.02 13.81 1.57
N PRO A 127 17.56 12.56 1.75
CA PRO A 127 17.12 12.09 3.05
C PRO A 127 18.25 12.07 4.08
N ARG A 128 17.89 12.32 5.34
CA ARG A 128 18.85 12.42 6.44
C ARG A 128 18.59 11.34 7.48
N TYR A 129 19.55 10.43 7.60
CA TYR A 129 19.54 9.42 8.67
C TYR A 129 19.68 10.07 10.05
N LEU A 130 18.73 9.77 10.94
CA LEU A 130 18.64 10.36 12.29
C LEU A 130 19.15 9.43 13.38
N GLY A 131 19.17 8.13 13.12
CA GLY A 131 19.62 7.15 14.08
C GLY A 131 18.86 5.84 14.05
N ASN A 132 19.22 4.97 14.98
CA ASN A 132 18.73 3.60 15.08
C ASN A 132 18.14 3.34 16.46
N LEU A 133 16.96 2.71 16.51
CA LEU A 133 16.48 1.98 17.67
C LEU A 133 16.92 0.51 17.53
N PRO A 134 17.88 0.01 18.33
CA PRO A 134 18.28 -1.38 18.27
C PRO A 134 17.12 -2.33 18.60
N SER A 135 17.11 -3.49 17.94
CA SER A 135 16.21 -4.60 18.25
C SER A 135 16.24 -4.92 19.75
N ASN A 136 15.07 -5.21 20.34
CA ASN A 136 15.02 -5.66 21.73
C ASN A 136 15.45 -7.13 21.86
N GLY A 137 16.73 -7.37 21.66
CA GLY A 137 17.32 -8.70 21.62
C GLY A 137 17.51 -9.20 20.19
N GLY A 138 18.61 -9.94 19.98
CA GLY A 138 18.93 -10.65 18.75
C GLY A 138 18.87 -9.83 17.46
N SER A 139 18.84 -10.56 16.35
CA SER A 139 18.49 -10.07 15.01
C SER A 139 17.36 -10.93 14.49
N SER A 140 16.47 -10.36 13.68
CA SER A 140 15.39 -11.09 13.02
C SER A 140 15.18 -10.57 11.61
N THR A 141 15.02 -11.47 10.66
CA THR A 141 14.68 -11.14 9.28
C THR A 141 13.30 -10.52 9.18
N TRP A 142 12.35 -10.91 10.03
CA TRP A 142 11.00 -10.36 10.06
C TRP A 142 10.83 -9.35 11.20
N ARG A 143 10.49 -8.12 10.83
CA ARG A 143 10.19 -7.02 11.72
C ARG A 143 9.14 -6.17 11.05
N ASP A 144 8.21 -5.70 11.87
CA ASP A 144 7.12 -4.86 11.43
C ASP A 144 6.94 -3.70 12.41
N MET A 145 6.47 -2.58 11.89
CA MET A 145 6.16 -1.38 12.62
C MET A 145 4.94 -0.67 12.05
N LYS A 146 4.10 -0.16 12.95
CA LYS A 146 3.01 0.76 12.61
C LYS A 146 3.03 1.96 13.54
N VAL A 147 2.33 3.01 13.16
CA VAL A 147 2.30 4.27 13.91
C VAL A 147 0.89 4.51 14.44
N TYR A 148 0.83 5.04 15.67
CA TYR A 148 -0.40 5.58 16.24
C TYR A 148 -0.08 6.87 16.98
N LYS A 149 -0.74 7.96 16.60
CA LYS A 149 -0.36 9.32 17.01
C LYS A 149 1.13 9.54 16.68
N ASP A 150 1.90 10.09 17.61
CA ASP A 150 3.34 10.32 17.43
C ASP A 150 4.21 9.16 17.94
N HIS A 151 3.74 7.91 17.92
CA HIS A 151 4.49 6.76 18.43
C HIS A 151 4.56 5.61 17.43
N ALA A 152 5.76 5.06 17.25
CA ALA A 152 5.98 3.83 16.52
C ALA A 152 5.86 2.62 17.47
N PHE A 153 5.16 1.58 17.02
CA PHE A 153 4.99 0.31 17.71
C PHE A 153 5.65 -0.76 16.85
N ILE A 154 6.70 -1.39 17.38
CA ILE A 154 7.63 -2.22 16.59
C ILE A 154 7.68 -3.62 17.20
N VAL A 155 7.39 -4.62 16.37
CA VAL A 155 7.50 -6.05 16.72
C VAL A 155 8.57 -6.72 15.86
N ALA A 156 9.05 -7.87 16.31
CA ALA A 156 9.92 -8.71 15.49
C ALA A 156 9.69 -10.16 15.80
N ASP A 157 9.78 -10.97 14.77
CA ASP A 157 9.63 -12.41 14.89
C ASP A 157 10.91 -13.05 15.42
N MET A 158 10.87 -14.34 15.75
CA MET A 158 12.03 -15.20 16.03
C MET A 158 12.90 -14.75 17.22
N ILE A 159 12.49 -13.72 17.96
CA ILE A 159 13.19 -13.19 19.13
C ILE A 159 12.26 -13.36 20.33
N SER A 160 12.48 -14.44 21.09
CA SER A 160 11.62 -14.82 22.23
C SER A 160 11.39 -13.72 23.28
N GLY A 161 12.29 -12.74 23.39
CA GLY A 161 12.19 -11.64 24.36
C GLY A 161 11.86 -10.27 23.76
N HIS A 162 11.50 -10.19 22.47
CA HIS A 162 11.38 -8.89 21.79
C HIS A 162 10.25 -8.03 22.35
N GLY A 163 9.05 -8.62 22.47
CA GLY A 163 7.82 -7.91 22.76
C GLY A 163 7.49 -6.87 21.68
N MET A 164 6.76 -5.84 22.07
CA MET A 164 6.49 -4.67 21.22
C MET A 164 7.19 -3.44 21.80
N GLN A 165 8.22 -2.95 21.11
CA GLN A 165 8.89 -1.70 21.47
C GLN A 165 7.99 -0.52 21.09
N VAL A 166 7.88 0.47 21.97
CA VAL A 166 7.19 1.72 21.68
C VAL A 166 8.20 2.86 21.69
N PHE A 167 8.21 3.67 20.64
CA PHE A 167 9.12 4.80 20.49
C PHE A 167 8.37 6.08 20.17
N ASP A 168 8.64 7.14 20.94
CA ASP A 168 8.08 8.47 20.73
C ASP A 168 8.81 9.19 19.57
N LEU A 169 8.11 9.33 18.44
CA LEU A 169 8.65 9.89 17.19
C LEU A 169 8.90 11.40 17.30
N THR A 170 8.28 12.10 18.25
CA THR A 170 8.54 13.54 18.45
C THR A 170 9.99 13.83 18.85
N ARG A 171 10.69 12.83 19.40
CA ARG A 171 12.11 12.90 19.74
C ARG A 171 13.01 13.10 18.52
N LEU A 172 12.52 12.78 17.32
CA LEU A 172 13.23 12.96 16.06
C LEU A 172 13.37 14.45 15.67
N ARG A 173 12.47 15.32 16.16
CA ARG A 173 12.43 16.75 15.82
C ARG A 173 13.72 17.50 16.15
N SER A 174 14.39 17.13 17.26
CA SER A 174 15.61 17.79 17.75
C SER A 174 16.91 17.13 17.30
N VAL A 175 16.85 16.09 16.47
CA VAL A 175 18.04 15.31 16.12
C VAL A 175 18.83 16.02 15.03
N THR A 176 20.08 16.37 15.33
CA THR A 176 21.01 17.03 14.41
C THR A 176 22.11 16.11 13.89
N SER A 177 22.45 15.05 14.62
CA SER A 177 23.39 14.00 14.22
C SER A 177 22.84 12.60 14.53
N PRO A 178 23.24 11.56 13.77
CA PRO A 178 22.78 10.19 14.01
C PRO A 178 23.07 9.72 15.44
N GLN A 179 22.08 9.10 16.09
CA GLN A 179 22.22 8.56 17.44
C GLN A 179 21.68 7.13 17.58
N THR A 180 22.03 6.47 18.69
CA THR A 180 21.39 5.21 19.09
C THR A 180 20.28 5.52 20.10
N PHE A 181 19.04 5.20 19.74
CA PHE A 181 17.86 5.40 20.56
C PHE A 181 17.61 4.24 21.52
N ARG A 182 16.69 4.49 22.46
CA ARG A 182 16.07 3.48 23.31
C ARG A 182 14.56 3.64 23.22
N ALA A 183 13.84 2.52 23.26
CA ALA A 183 12.40 2.51 23.34
C ALA A 183 11.94 3.23 24.62
N ASP A 184 10.82 3.94 24.53
CA ASP A 184 10.19 4.60 25.66
C ASP A 184 9.55 3.58 26.62
N THR A 185 9.03 2.49 26.07
CA THR A 185 8.59 1.30 26.81
C THR A 185 8.65 0.06 25.92
N THR A 186 8.55 -1.12 26.51
CA THR A 186 8.36 -2.38 25.80
C THR A 186 7.18 -3.12 26.42
N TYR A 187 6.18 -3.47 25.61
CA TYR A 187 5.11 -4.37 26.02
C TYR A 187 5.58 -5.82 25.91
N THR A 188 5.47 -6.57 27.01
CA THR A 188 6.13 -7.89 27.18
C THR A 188 5.17 -9.05 27.40
N ARG A 189 3.87 -8.89 27.10
CA ARG A 189 2.89 -9.99 27.26
C ARG A 189 2.95 -11.03 26.13
N PHE A 190 3.72 -10.77 25.09
CA PHE A 190 4.18 -11.75 24.12
C PHE A 190 5.69 -11.56 23.89
N GLY A 191 6.32 -12.57 23.31
CA GLY A 191 7.75 -12.56 22.99
C GLY A 191 7.98 -12.14 21.54
N PRO A 192 7.99 -13.09 20.58
CA PRO A 192 7.98 -12.79 19.16
C PRO A 192 6.56 -12.42 18.68
N ALA A 193 6.50 -11.63 17.61
CA ALA A 193 5.31 -11.46 16.77
C ALA A 193 5.78 -11.16 15.34
N HIS A 194 5.15 -11.79 14.37
CA HIS A 194 5.51 -11.70 12.96
C HIS A 194 5.17 -10.31 12.39
N ASN A 195 3.95 -9.85 12.69
CA ASN A 195 3.36 -8.64 12.12
C ASN A 195 2.59 -7.85 13.19
N ILE A 196 2.31 -6.59 12.91
CA ILE A 196 1.45 -5.73 13.72
C ILE A 196 0.57 -4.86 12.81
N ALA A 197 -0.73 -4.87 13.07
CA ALA A 197 -1.65 -3.87 12.52
C ALA A 197 -2.12 -2.92 13.61
N ILE A 198 -2.53 -1.70 13.22
CA ILE A 198 -3.11 -0.72 14.11
C ILE A 198 -4.37 -0.15 13.47
N ASN A 199 -5.47 -0.16 14.23
CA ASN A 199 -6.61 0.69 13.90
C ASN A 199 -6.44 2.04 14.61
N GLU A 200 -6.06 3.05 13.82
CA GLU A 200 -5.77 4.38 14.34
C GLU A 200 -7.03 5.12 14.82
N GLU A 201 -8.23 4.74 14.36
CA GLU A 201 -9.48 5.35 14.81
C GLU A 201 -9.81 4.94 16.26
N THR A 202 -9.55 3.69 16.60
CA THR A 202 -9.91 3.11 17.90
C THR A 202 -8.74 3.08 18.90
N GLY A 203 -7.51 3.17 18.40
CA GLY A 203 -6.29 3.11 19.20
C GLY A 203 -6.00 1.71 19.74
N TYR A 204 -6.23 0.68 18.92
CA TYR A 204 -5.84 -0.70 19.22
C TYR A 204 -4.80 -1.19 18.23
N ALA A 205 -3.76 -1.84 18.77
CA ALA A 205 -2.81 -2.63 18.02
C ALA A 205 -3.20 -4.11 18.05
N TYR A 206 -2.85 -4.82 16.99
CA TYR A 206 -3.10 -6.23 16.78
C TYR A 206 -1.76 -6.87 16.45
N ALA A 207 -1.11 -7.48 17.44
CA ALA A 207 0.12 -8.23 17.22
C ALA A 207 -0.23 -9.65 16.75
N ILE A 208 0.41 -10.11 15.69
CA ILE A 208 -0.02 -11.28 14.93
C ILE A 208 1.16 -12.21 14.68
N GLY A 209 0.90 -13.50 14.47
CA GLY A 209 1.94 -14.53 14.43
C GLY A 209 2.73 -14.59 15.74
N SER A 210 2.12 -14.18 16.85
CA SER A 210 2.78 -14.14 18.16
C SER A 210 2.74 -15.51 18.86
N ASN A 211 3.58 -15.70 19.87
CA ASN A 211 3.54 -16.89 20.73
C ASN A 211 2.35 -16.92 21.72
N THR A 212 1.32 -16.11 21.47
CA THR A 212 0.08 -16.06 22.23
C THR A 212 -1.09 -16.15 21.26
N CYS A 213 -2.32 -16.29 21.77
CA CYS A 213 -3.51 -16.29 20.92
C CYS A 213 -3.52 -17.38 19.82
N SER A 214 -2.78 -18.47 20.01
CA SER A 214 -2.57 -19.51 18.99
C SER A 214 -2.01 -18.98 17.67
N GLY A 215 -1.23 -17.89 17.71
CA GLY A 215 -0.73 -17.19 16.52
C GLY A 215 -1.70 -16.17 15.93
N GLY A 216 -2.95 -16.13 16.37
CA GLY A 216 -3.93 -15.15 15.94
C GLY A 216 -3.76 -13.78 16.59
N PRO A 217 -4.62 -12.80 16.25
CA PRO A 217 -4.53 -11.43 16.74
C PRO A 217 -4.53 -11.31 18.27
N HIS A 218 -3.41 -10.85 18.83
CA HIS A 218 -3.28 -10.38 20.20
C HIS A 218 -3.60 -8.88 20.26
N MET A 219 -4.73 -8.53 20.86
CA MET A 219 -5.24 -7.16 20.87
C MET A 219 -4.68 -6.36 22.05
N VAL A 220 -4.14 -5.17 21.76
CA VAL A 220 -3.52 -4.27 22.73
C VAL A 220 -4.14 -2.89 22.62
N ASP A 221 -4.66 -2.37 23.73
CA ASP A 221 -5.06 -0.96 23.86
C ASP A 221 -3.81 -0.09 23.93
N ILE A 222 -3.65 0.80 22.95
CA ILE A 222 -2.51 1.71 22.82
C ILE A 222 -2.91 3.18 22.91
N ARG A 223 -4.16 3.48 23.34
CA ARG A 223 -4.67 4.86 23.47
C ARG A 223 -3.79 5.75 24.35
N THR A 224 -3.10 5.12 25.32
CA THR A 224 -1.96 5.68 26.07
C THR A 224 -0.66 5.01 25.59
N PRO A 225 0.03 5.55 24.56
CA PRO A 225 1.08 4.83 23.85
C PRO A 225 2.20 4.25 24.72
N LYS A 226 2.64 5.00 25.74
CA LYS A 226 3.72 4.57 26.65
C LYS A 226 3.24 3.63 27.77
N SER A 227 1.96 3.25 27.78
CA SER A 227 1.37 2.32 28.74
C SER A 227 0.36 1.40 28.05
N PRO A 228 0.81 0.57 27.10
CA PRO A 228 -0.06 -0.36 26.38
C PRO A 228 -0.63 -1.44 27.31
N VAL A 229 -1.89 -1.82 27.09
CA VAL A 229 -2.62 -2.77 27.94
C VAL A 229 -3.25 -3.86 27.10
N TYR A 230 -3.20 -5.10 27.57
CA TYR A 230 -3.92 -6.22 26.94
C TYR A 230 -5.42 -5.95 26.86
N ALA A 231 -6.01 -6.12 25.67
CA ALA A 231 -7.43 -5.88 25.42
C ALA A 231 -8.22 -7.18 25.15
N GLY A 232 -7.58 -8.17 24.55
CA GLY A 232 -8.24 -9.42 24.18
C GLY A 232 -7.46 -10.21 23.15
N CYS A 233 -8.10 -11.23 22.58
CA CYS A 233 -7.43 -12.24 21.78
C CYS A 233 -8.38 -12.90 20.80
N VAL A 234 -7.93 -13.08 19.56
CA VAL A 234 -8.58 -13.90 18.53
C VAL A 234 -7.74 -15.15 18.35
N SER A 235 -8.36 -16.33 18.45
CA SER A 235 -7.66 -17.63 18.37
C SER A 235 -8.45 -18.71 17.65
N GLN A 236 -9.66 -18.38 17.17
CA GLN A 236 -10.62 -19.34 16.63
C GLN A 236 -10.08 -20.05 15.38
N ASP A 237 -9.35 -19.32 14.54
CA ASP A 237 -8.78 -19.85 13.30
C ASP A 237 -7.29 -20.25 13.41
N GLY A 238 -6.65 -19.96 14.54
CA GLY A 238 -5.23 -20.21 14.73
C GLY A 238 -4.34 -19.09 14.18
N TYR A 239 -3.29 -19.47 13.46
CA TYR A 239 -2.24 -18.55 13.04
C TYR A 239 -2.77 -17.53 12.02
N THR A 240 -2.47 -16.26 12.25
CA THR A 240 -2.69 -15.18 11.29
C THR A 240 -1.34 -14.61 10.92
N HIS A 241 -1.10 -14.48 9.62
CA HIS A 241 0.16 -13.96 9.09
C HIS A 241 0.18 -12.43 9.10
N ASP A 242 -0.86 -11.84 8.52
CA ASP A 242 -1.08 -10.41 8.40
C ASP A 242 -2.58 -10.12 8.55
N ASN A 243 -2.92 -8.89 8.93
CA ASN A 243 -4.30 -8.45 8.89
C ASN A 243 -4.43 -6.95 8.63
N GLN A 244 -5.65 -6.59 8.22
CA GLN A 244 -6.10 -5.21 8.21
C GLN A 244 -7.31 -5.08 9.14
N CYS A 245 -7.21 -4.22 10.17
CA CYS A 245 -8.31 -3.95 11.09
C CYS A 245 -8.83 -2.52 10.92
N VAL A 246 -10.13 -2.36 10.64
CA VAL A 246 -10.78 -1.07 10.35
C VAL A 246 -12.12 -0.94 11.04
N ILE A 247 -12.59 0.29 11.25
CA ILE A 247 -14.04 0.50 11.40
C ILE A 247 -14.68 0.32 10.02
N TYR A 248 -15.50 -0.71 9.90
CA TYR A 248 -16.10 -1.11 8.65
C TYR A 248 -17.17 -0.12 8.20
N ARG A 249 -17.04 0.35 6.96
CA ARG A 249 -17.91 1.33 6.28
C ARG A 249 -18.38 0.79 4.93
N GLY A 250 -18.07 -0.46 4.62
CA GLY A 250 -18.37 -1.09 3.35
C GLY A 250 -19.85 -1.42 3.13
N PRO A 251 -20.15 -2.13 2.04
CA PRO A 251 -21.52 -2.33 1.56
C PRO A 251 -22.41 -3.15 2.52
N ASP A 252 -21.87 -4.08 3.29
CA ASP A 252 -22.66 -4.95 4.16
C ASP A 252 -23.22 -4.19 5.39
N ALA A 253 -24.54 -3.99 5.40
CA ALA A 253 -25.22 -3.18 6.40
C ALA A 253 -25.21 -3.79 7.81
N ASP A 254 -25.07 -5.12 7.94
CA ASP A 254 -25.15 -5.80 9.25
C ASP A 254 -23.93 -5.51 10.13
N TYR A 255 -22.82 -5.13 9.50
CA TYR A 255 -21.52 -4.90 10.14
C TYR A 255 -21.01 -3.45 10.05
N ARG A 256 -21.73 -2.53 9.40
CA ARG A 256 -21.33 -1.11 9.34
C ARG A 256 -21.15 -0.52 10.74
N GLY A 257 -20.06 0.22 10.92
CA GLY A 257 -19.68 0.84 12.18
C GLY A 257 -19.03 -0.10 13.20
N ARG A 258 -18.84 -1.38 12.86
CA ARG A 258 -18.10 -2.33 13.69
C ARG A 258 -16.61 -2.30 13.38
N GLU A 259 -15.80 -2.73 14.32
CA GLU A 259 -14.36 -2.89 14.11
C GLU A 259 -14.10 -4.32 13.66
N LEU A 260 -13.68 -4.48 12.42
CA LEU A 260 -13.46 -5.78 11.80
C LEU A 260 -11.99 -5.93 11.45
N CYS A 261 -11.45 -7.14 11.65
CA CYS A 261 -10.15 -7.54 11.15
C CYS A 261 -10.32 -8.54 10.00
N PHE A 262 -9.69 -8.23 8.87
CA PHE A 262 -9.58 -9.07 7.68
C PHE A 262 -8.20 -9.72 7.73
N ASN A 263 -8.18 -11.03 7.99
CA ASN A 263 -6.97 -11.77 8.33
C ASN A 263 -6.57 -12.70 7.18
N SER A 264 -5.29 -12.66 6.83
CA SER A 264 -4.63 -13.58 5.89
C SER A 264 -4.01 -14.71 6.70
N ASN A 265 -4.61 -15.91 6.66
CA ASN A 265 -4.31 -16.99 7.59
C ASN A 265 -3.61 -18.19 6.91
N GLU A 266 -2.63 -17.93 6.05
CA GLU A 266 -1.87 -18.93 5.25
C GLU A 266 -2.71 -19.76 4.26
N ASP A 267 -3.98 -20.05 4.52
CA ASP A 267 -4.87 -20.87 3.68
C ASP A 267 -6.23 -20.21 3.40
N THR A 268 -6.54 -19.10 4.07
CA THR A 268 -7.88 -18.52 4.11
C THR A 268 -7.87 -17.01 4.31
N LEU A 269 -8.92 -16.37 3.78
CA LEU A 269 -9.38 -15.06 4.25
C LEU A 269 -10.36 -15.29 5.41
N THR A 270 -10.02 -14.76 6.59
CA THR A 270 -10.84 -14.88 7.79
C THR A 270 -11.22 -13.49 8.32
N ILE A 271 -12.52 -13.27 8.50
CA ILE A 271 -13.09 -11.99 8.92
C ILE A 271 -13.61 -12.14 10.34
N VAL A 272 -13.17 -11.25 11.23
CA VAL A 272 -13.49 -11.29 12.65
C VAL A 272 -14.00 -9.93 13.11
N ASP A 273 -15.18 -9.90 13.72
CA ASP A 273 -15.68 -8.77 14.49
C ASP A 273 -14.95 -8.70 15.82
N VAL A 274 -14.17 -7.63 15.99
CA VAL A 274 -13.40 -7.35 17.20
C VAL A 274 -13.96 -6.14 17.95
N THR A 275 -15.17 -5.63 17.62
CA THR A 275 -15.78 -4.48 18.32
C THR A 275 -15.77 -4.69 19.83
N ASN A 276 -16.22 -5.87 20.27
CA ASN A 276 -16.03 -6.29 21.65
C ASN A 276 -14.73 -7.09 21.79
N LYS A 277 -13.66 -6.41 22.18
CA LYS A 277 -12.31 -7.01 22.36
C LYS A 277 -12.31 -8.22 23.31
N SER A 278 -13.22 -8.27 24.28
CA SER A 278 -13.33 -9.38 25.23
C SER A 278 -14.08 -10.60 24.69
N ASN A 279 -14.82 -10.45 23.59
CA ASN A 279 -15.60 -11.50 22.96
C ASN A 279 -15.64 -11.30 21.44
N PRO A 280 -14.51 -11.49 20.74
CA PRO A 280 -14.47 -11.39 19.29
C PRO A 280 -15.27 -12.51 18.63
N VAL A 281 -15.89 -12.21 17.50
CA VAL A 281 -16.77 -13.14 16.77
C VAL A 281 -16.22 -13.33 15.36
N GLN A 282 -15.85 -14.55 15.02
CA GLN A 282 -15.51 -14.90 13.65
C GLN A 282 -16.78 -14.87 12.79
N ILE A 283 -16.81 -14.01 11.79
CA ILE A 283 -17.92 -13.85 10.84
C ILE A 283 -17.77 -14.90 9.74
N ALA A 284 -16.60 -14.94 9.11
CA ALA A 284 -16.32 -15.85 8.00
C ALA A 284 -14.89 -16.40 8.06
N ARG A 285 -14.73 -17.58 7.48
CA ARG A 285 -13.45 -18.22 7.13
C ARG A 285 -13.63 -18.83 5.75
N LYS A 286 -12.95 -18.28 4.74
CA LYS A 286 -13.12 -18.69 3.34
C LYS A 286 -11.77 -19.04 2.73
N GLY A 287 -11.65 -20.28 2.25
CA GLY A 287 -10.53 -20.71 1.42
C GLY A 287 -10.80 -20.46 -0.05
N TYR A 288 -9.75 -20.56 -0.86
CA TYR A 288 -9.80 -20.40 -2.31
C TYR A 288 -8.99 -21.49 -3.01
N SER A 289 -9.27 -21.70 -4.29
CA SER A 289 -8.55 -22.71 -5.07
C SER A 289 -7.10 -22.32 -5.25
N ALA A 290 -6.21 -23.31 -5.11
CA ALA A 290 -4.76 -23.17 -5.29
C ALA A 290 -4.02 -22.37 -4.22
N ALA A 291 -4.68 -21.99 -3.11
CA ALA A 291 -4.04 -21.36 -1.96
C ALA A 291 -2.74 -22.09 -1.57
N GLN A 292 -1.64 -21.36 -1.46
CA GLN A 292 -0.36 -21.89 -0.97
C GLN A 292 0.01 -21.25 0.37
N TYR A 293 -0.13 -19.93 0.45
CA TYR A 293 0.26 -19.11 1.58
C TYR A 293 -0.41 -17.73 1.52
N SER A 294 -1.70 -17.63 1.86
CA SER A 294 -2.38 -16.32 1.93
C SER A 294 -1.63 -15.40 2.89
N HIS A 295 -0.99 -14.37 2.35
CA HIS A 295 0.10 -13.66 3.02
C HIS A 295 -0.37 -12.33 3.59
N GLN A 296 -0.83 -11.43 2.73
CA GLN A 296 -1.24 -10.07 3.09
C GLN A 296 -2.33 -9.59 2.13
N GLY A 297 -3.19 -8.70 2.62
CA GLY A 297 -4.18 -8.08 1.78
C GLY A 297 -4.73 -6.78 2.34
N TRP A 298 -5.45 -6.05 1.50
CA TRP A 298 -5.95 -4.73 1.82
C TRP A 298 -7.30 -4.45 1.15
N LEU A 299 -8.16 -3.75 1.89
CA LEU A 299 -9.46 -3.28 1.43
C LEU A 299 -9.31 -2.12 0.44
N THR A 300 -10.18 -2.09 -0.57
CA THR A 300 -10.44 -0.88 -1.35
C THR A 300 -11.01 0.24 -0.48
N GLU A 301 -10.93 1.50 -0.94
CA GLU A 301 -11.39 2.67 -0.17
C GLU A 301 -12.88 2.59 0.23
N ASP A 302 -13.70 1.97 -0.62
CA ASP A 302 -15.13 1.72 -0.35
C ASP A 302 -15.36 0.48 0.53
N GLN A 303 -14.29 -0.21 0.92
CA GLN A 303 -14.24 -1.43 1.74
C GLN A 303 -15.12 -2.57 1.21
N ARG A 304 -15.41 -2.58 -0.09
CA ARG A 304 -16.15 -3.66 -0.74
C ARG A 304 -15.24 -4.79 -1.22
N TYR A 305 -14.07 -4.46 -1.74
CA TYR A 305 -13.17 -5.48 -2.28
C TYR A 305 -11.96 -5.63 -1.38
N PHE A 306 -11.51 -6.88 -1.20
CA PHE A 306 -10.26 -7.17 -0.53
C PHE A 306 -9.32 -7.81 -1.54
N LEU A 307 -8.18 -7.14 -1.76
CA LEU A 307 -7.11 -7.63 -2.62
C LEU A 307 -6.15 -8.41 -1.72
N LEU A 308 -5.87 -9.66 -2.09
CA LEU A 308 -5.08 -10.59 -1.30
C LEU A 308 -3.95 -11.17 -2.16
N ASP A 309 -2.73 -11.12 -1.66
CA ASP A 309 -1.55 -11.74 -2.26
C ASP A 309 -1.24 -13.09 -1.56
N ASP A 310 -0.70 -14.06 -2.30
CA ASP A 310 -0.38 -15.43 -1.88
C ASP A 310 1.08 -15.77 -2.19
N GLU A 311 1.95 -15.52 -1.21
CA GLU A 311 3.41 -15.39 -1.37
C GLU A 311 4.12 -16.65 -1.89
N LEU A 312 3.49 -17.83 -1.84
CA LEU A 312 4.11 -19.07 -2.30
C LEU A 312 3.49 -19.63 -3.59
N ASP A 313 2.51 -18.93 -4.17
CA ASP A 313 1.79 -19.44 -5.34
C ASP A 313 2.62 -19.40 -6.62
N GLU A 314 3.56 -18.47 -6.76
CA GLU A 314 4.47 -18.42 -7.90
C GLU A 314 5.59 -19.45 -7.75
N GLN A 315 6.01 -19.78 -6.53
CA GLN A 315 7.02 -20.82 -6.32
C GLN A 315 6.44 -22.23 -6.51
N ASN A 316 5.25 -22.49 -5.97
CA ASN A 316 4.68 -23.85 -5.92
C ASN A 316 3.64 -24.12 -7.01
N GLY A 317 3.00 -23.08 -7.54
CA GLY A 317 2.00 -23.19 -8.60
C GLY A 317 2.59 -23.47 -9.98
N SER A 318 1.74 -23.91 -10.91
CA SER A 318 2.14 -24.10 -12.32
C SER A 318 2.26 -22.79 -13.09
N ASP A 319 1.47 -21.78 -12.71
CA ASP A 319 1.57 -20.42 -13.25
C ASP A 319 2.50 -19.61 -12.33
N LYS A 320 3.62 -19.17 -12.91
CA LYS A 320 4.70 -18.45 -12.23
C LYS A 320 4.50 -16.94 -12.20
N ARG A 321 3.43 -16.45 -12.84
CA ARG A 321 3.14 -15.01 -12.87
C ARG A 321 2.65 -14.54 -11.50
N THR A 322 3.08 -13.34 -11.12
CA THR A 322 2.65 -12.68 -9.89
C THR A 322 1.12 -12.55 -9.88
N LYS A 323 0.46 -12.94 -8.78
CA LYS A 323 -1.01 -12.92 -8.70
C LYS A 323 -1.50 -11.92 -7.66
N THR A 324 -2.78 -11.57 -7.76
CA THR A 324 -3.54 -10.90 -6.70
C THR A 324 -4.98 -11.41 -6.77
N TYR A 325 -5.46 -11.99 -5.68
CA TYR A 325 -6.80 -12.55 -5.54
C TYR A 325 -7.77 -11.46 -5.12
N ILE A 326 -8.91 -11.37 -5.81
CA ILE A 326 -9.91 -10.33 -5.60
C ILE A 326 -11.13 -10.95 -4.92
N TRP A 327 -11.44 -10.49 -3.72
CA TRP A 327 -12.60 -10.91 -2.95
C TRP A 327 -13.67 -9.81 -2.97
N ASP A 328 -14.90 -10.14 -3.34
CA ASP A 328 -16.08 -9.27 -3.13
C ASP A 328 -16.67 -9.55 -1.75
N LEU A 329 -16.77 -8.49 -0.96
CA LEU A 329 -17.22 -8.46 0.43
C LEU A 329 -18.58 -7.75 0.55
N VAL A 330 -19.40 -7.80 -0.50
CA VAL A 330 -20.78 -7.31 -0.46
C VAL A 330 -21.61 -7.96 0.66
N ASP A 331 -21.30 -9.20 1.01
CA ASP A 331 -21.85 -9.99 2.12
C ASP A 331 -20.67 -10.62 2.87
N LEU A 332 -20.41 -10.14 4.09
CA LEU A 332 -19.28 -10.57 4.92
C LEU A 332 -19.48 -11.94 5.54
N ASP A 333 -20.72 -12.44 5.64
CA ASP A 333 -21.02 -13.82 6.03
C ASP A 333 -20.66 -14.81 4.91
N ASN A 334 -20.65 -14.34 3.66
CA ASN A 334 -20.27 -15.12 2.50
C ASN A 334 -19.34 -14.38 1.50
N PRO A 335 -18.07 -14.10 1.88
CA PRO A 335 -17.09 -13.54 0.96
C PRO A 335 -16.89 -14.42 -0.27
N VAL A 336 -16.81 -13.79 -1.44
CA VAL A 336 -16.68 -14.49 -2.73
C VAL A 336 -15.38 -14.09 -3.42
N HIS A 337 -14.55 -15.07 -3.75
CA HIS A 337 -13.43 -14.87 -4.67
C HIS A 337 -13.98 -14.65 -6.09
N THR A 338 -13.90 -13.41 -6.59
CA THR A 338 -14.51 -13.00 -7.87
C THR A 338 -13.55 -13.07 -9.06
N GLY A 339 -12.24 -13.11 -8.81
CA GLY A 339 -11.24 -13.35 -9.83
C GLY A 339 -9.81 -13.12 -9.34
N THR A 340 -8.87 -13.29 -10.25
CA THR A 340 -7.44 -13.19 -9.98
C THR A 340 -6.78 -12.35 -11.06
N TYR A 341 -6.12 -11.27 -10.64
CA TYR A 341 -5.19 -10.54 -11.51
C TYR A 341 -3.92 -11.36 -11.68
N ASN A 342 -3.36 -11.37 -12.90
CA ASN A 342 -2.08 -11.99 -13.19
C ASN A 342 -1.18 -10.96 -13.87
N SER A 343 -0.09 -10.63 -13.22
CA SER A 343 0.95 -9.73 -13.74
C SER A 343 1.67 -10.34 -14.94
N PRO A 344 2.28 -9.53 -15.82
CA PRO A 344 3.30 -10.04 -16.75
C PRO A 344 4.59 -10.48 -16.05
N ALA A 345 4.88 -9.99 -14.84
CA ALA A 345 6.06 -10.38 -14.06
C ALA A 345 5.91 -11.79 -13.46
N GLN A 346 7.03 -12.46 -13.19
CA GLN A 346 7.06 -13.81 -12.59
C GLN A 346 7.67 -13.85 -11.18
N ALA A 347 7.57 -12.73 -10.45
CA ALA A 347 8.08 -12.57 -9.10
C ALA A 347 7.00 -12.94 -8.07
N ILE A 348 7.44 -13.20 -6.85
CA ILE A 348 6.56 -13.43 -5.70
C ILE A 348 5.82 -12.12 -5.37
N ASP A 349 4.49 -12.18 -5.22
CA ASP A 349 3.67 -11.11 -4.64
C ASP A 349 3.93 -11.00 -3.12
N HIS A 350 3.72 -9.84 -2.51
CA HIS A 350 4.03 -9.73 -1.08
C HIS A 350 3.17 -8.70 -0.35
N ASN A 351 3.57 -7.41 -0.36
CA ASN A 351 2.92 -6.39 0.45
C ASN A 351 2.23 -5.34 -0.43
N LEU A 352 0.89 -5.34 -0.40
CA LEU A 352 0.03 -4.40 -1.11
C LEU A 352 -0.68 -3.42 -0.17
N TYR A 353 -0.78 -2.18 -0.62
CA TYR A 353 -1.46 -1.10 0.09
C TYR A 353 -2.36 -0.30 -0.86
N ILE A 354 -3.60 -0.03 -0.47
CA ILE A 354 -4.52 0.80 -1.27
C ILE A 354 -4.43 2.26 -0.82
N LYS A 355 -4.29 3.16 -1.80
CA LYS A 355 -4.46 4.60 -1.61
C LYS A 355 -5.23 5.18 -2.79
N GLY A 356 -6.44 5.66 -2.52
CA GLY A 356 -7.36 6.11 -3.57
C GLY A 356 -7.71 4.97 -4.53
N LYS A 357 -7.48 5.21 -5.83
CA LYS A 357 -7.75 4.22 -6.89
C LYS A 357 -6.55 3.32 -7.23
N TYR A 358 -5.48 3.36 -6.44
CA TYR A 358 -4.25 2.62 -6.73
C TYR A 358 -3.92 1.59 -5.64
N ALA A 359 -3.46 0.41 -6.06
CA ALA A 359 -2.77 -0.57 -5.22
C ALA A 359 -1.26 -0.44 -5.45
N TYR A 360 -0.50 -0.24 -4.38
CA TYR A 360 0.97 -0.17 -4.38
C TYR A 360 1.52 -1.47 -3.79
N GLN A 361 2.18 -2.28 -4.61
CA GLN A 361 2.62 -3.62 -4.25
C GLN A 361 4.14 -3.71 -4.29
N ALA A 362 4.77 -4.15 -3.21
CA ALA A 362 6.14 -4.63 -3.26
C ALA A 362 6.12 -6.10 -3.66
N ASN A 363 6.71 -6.44 -4.79
CA ASN A 363 6.73 -7.80 -5.34
C ASN A 363 8.18 -8.27 -5.48
N TYR A 364 8.91 -8.33 -4.36
CA TYR A 364 10.30 -8.79 -4.26
C TYR A 364 11.16 -8.39 -5.48
N ARG A 365 11.49 -9.36 -6.33
CA ARG A 365 12.38 -9.20 -7.50
C ARG A 365 11.78 -8.42 -8.67
N ALA A 366 10.49 -8.14 -8.63
CA ALA A 366 9.82 -7.23 -9.57
C ALA A 366 9.69 -5.81 -9.01
N GLY A 367 10.14 -5.54 -7.77
CA GLY A 367 10.14 -4.23 -7.16
C GLY A 367 8.74 -3.69 -6.84
N LEU A 368 8.58 -2.36 -6.90
CA LEU A 368 7.29 -1.69 -6.70
C LEU A 368 6.44 -1.81 -7.97
N ARG A 369 5.21 -2.31 -7.83
CA ARG A 369 4.19 -2.40 -8.87
C ARG A 369 2.98 -1.57 -8.44
N ILE A 370 2.42 -0.80 -9.37
CA ILE A 370 1.30 0.09 -9.07
C ILE A 370 0.15 -0.20 -10.02
N LEU A 371 -0.95 -0.69 -9.47
CA LEU A 371 -2.13 -1.11 -10.21
C LEU A 371 -3.28 -0.12 -9.99
N ASP A 372 -3.98 0.26 -11.06
CA ASP A 372 -5.29 0.92 -10.99
C ASP A 372 -6.36 -0.13 -10.67
N VAL A 373 -7.12 0.12 -9.59
CA VAL A 373 -8.18 -0.76 -9.07
C VAL A 373 -9.59 -0.29 -9.44
N SER A 374 -9.73 0.73 -10.28
CA SER A 374 -11.04 1.32 -10.65
C SER A 374 -12.00 0.30 -11.28
N ASN A 375 -11.49 -0.77 -11.90
CA ASN A 375 -12.27 -1.84 -12.53
C ASN A 375 -12.29 -3.15 -11.71
N VAL A 376 -11.96 -3.09 -10.42
CA VAL A 376 -11.91 -4.26 -9.52
C VAL A 376 -13.24 -5.02 -9.47
N ALA A 377 -14.37 -4.34 -9.64
CA ALA A 377 -15.69 -4.96 -9.69
C ALA A 377 -15.88 -5.95 -10.86
N SER A 378 -15.10 -5.79 -11.93
CA SER A 378 -15.04 -6.73 -13.06
C SER A 378 -13.84 -7.67 -12.97
N ALA A 379 -13.22 -7.79 -11.78
CA ALA A 379 -11.99 -8.52 -11.52
C ALA A 379 -10.81 -8.10 -12.43
N GLN A 380 -10.72 -6.80 -12.74
CA GLN A 380 -9.67 -6.25 -13.59
C GLN A 380 -8.85 -5.21 -12.84
N LEU A 381 -7.53 -5.43 -12.78
CA LEU A 381 -6.53 -4.48 -12.30
C LEU A 381 -5.59 -4.14 -13.47
N THR A 382 -5.11 -2.89 -13.53
CA THR A 382 -4.23 -2.44 -14.64
C THR A 382 -2.94 -1.85 -14.11
N GLU A 383 -1.77 -2.38 -14.51
CA GLU A 383 -0.49 -1.79 -14.11
C GLU A 383 -0.27 -0.43 -14.79
N VAL A 384 -0.28 0.63 -13.98
CA VAL A 384 -0.10 2.02 -14.40
C VAL A 384 1.31 2.54 -14.19
N GLY A 385 2.09 1.91 -13.31
CA GLY A 385 3.49 2.26 -13.09
C GLY A 385 4.25 1.16 -12.34
N TYR A 386 5.58 1.21 -12.42
CA TYR A 386 6.46 0.34 -11.66
C TYR A 386 7.82 0.99 -11.43
N PHE A 387 8.52 0.53 -10.40
CA PHE A 387 9.91 0.86 -10.13
C PHE A 387 10.65 -0.38 -9.60
N ASP A 388 11.53 -0.92 -10.42
CA ASP A 388 12.22 -2.18 -10.13
C ASP A 388 13.57 -1.91 -9.48
N ILE A 389 13.68 -2.27 -8.19
CA ILE A 389 14.89 -2.08 -7.40
C ILE A 389 15.85 -3.28 -7.49
N TYR A 390 15.49 -4.35 -8.22
CA TYR A 390 16.28 -5.57 -8.35
C TYR A 390 16.64 -5.86 -9.82
N GLU A 391 17.85 -5.45 -10.21
CA GLU A 391 18.30 -5.47 -11.62
C GLU A 391 18.53 -6.88 -12.19
N SER A 392 18.67 -7.91 -11.35
CA SER A 392 19.13 -9.25 -11.76
C SER A 392 18.03 -10.14 -12.37
N GLY A 393 16.77 -9.67 -12.39
CA GLY A 393 15.63 -10.36 -13.02
C GLY A 393 14.50 -10.68 -12.06
N ASP A 394 13.36 -11.11 -12.59
CA ASP A 394 12.05 -11.17 -11.93
C ASP A 394 11.60 -12.58 -11.54
N GLY A 395 12.52 -13.54 -11.36
CA GLY A 395 12.14 -14.90 -10.99
C GLY A 395 11.52 -15.00 -9.59
N ALA A 396 10.69 -16.01 -9.34
CA ALA A 396 9.99 -16.23 -8.07
C ALA A 396 10.94 -16.58 -6.89
N ALA A 397 11.51 -15.56 -6.27
CA ALA A 397 12.43 -15.65 -5.13
C ALA A 397 12.39 -14.34 -4.32
N PHE A 398 12.94 -14.38 -3.11
CA PHE A 398 12.67 -13.37 -2.08
C PHE A 398 13.56 -12.11 -2.12
N ASN A 399 14.46 -11.91 -3.08
CA ASN A 399 15.30 -10.69 -3.10
C ASN A 399 14.53 -9.45 -3.56
N GLY A 400 15.03 -8.25 -3.23
CA GLY A 400 14.44 -7.00 -3.73
C GLY A 400 13.48 -6.37 -2.74
N ALA A 401 12.35 -5.85 -3.23
CA ALA A 401 11.42 -5.03 -2.45
C ALA A 401 10.65 -5.86 -1.41
N TRP A 402 10.90 -5.62 -0.13
CA TRP A 402 10.14 -6.23 0.96
C TRP A 402 8.77 -5.55 1.12
N SER A 403 8.75 -4.22 1.18
CA SER A 403 7.51 -3.47 1.41
C SER A 403 7.63 -2.04 0.92
N ASN A 404 6.51 -1.34 0.91
CA ASN A 404 6.37 0.04 0.49
C ASN A 404 5.43 0.81 1.43
N TYR A 405 5.53 2.14 1.42
CA TYR A 405 4.60 3.01 2.13
C TYR A 405 4.19 4.18 1.22
N PRO A 406 2.92 4.22 0.76
CA PRO A 406 2.47 5.23 -0.20
C PRO A 406 1.73 6.42 0.41
N TYR A 407 1.57 6.48 1.74
CA TYR A 407 0.58 7.36 2.37
C TYR A 407 1.06 8.79 2.68
N PHE A 408 2.26 9.18 2.26
CA PHE A 408 2.71 10.56 2.41
C PHE A 408 1.85 11.54 1.62
N ALA A 409 1.63 12.72 2.20
CA ALA A 409 0.85 13.80 1.58
C ALA A 409 1.63 14.45 0.43
N SER A 410 2.97 14.39 0.47
CA SER A 410 3.85 14.81 -0.61
C SER A 410 3.71 14.00 -1.91
N GLY A 411 2.98 12.88 -1.89
CA GLY A 411 2.90 11.94 -3.01
C GLY A 411 4.12 11.05 -3.17
N VAL A 412 5.13 11.18 -2.29
CA VAL A 412 6.29 10.30 -2.25
C VAL A 412 5.86 8.90 -1.80
N VAL A 413 6.46 7.89 -2.43
CA VAL A 413 6.40 6.50 -1.98
C VAL A 413 7.79 6.08 -1.55
N ILE A 414 7.89 5.45 -0.39
CA ILE A 414 9.14 4.81 0.06
C ILE A 414 9.04 3.31 -0.10
N VAL A 415 10.14 2.68 -0.50
CA VAL A 415 10.27 1.23 -0.66
C VAL A 415 11.50 0.80 0.12
N ASN A 416 11.41 -0.30 0.87
CA ASN A 416 12.58 -0.90 1.50
C ASN A 416 12.94 -2.19 0.79
N GLY A 417 14.15 -2.24 0.24
CA GLY A 417 14.71 -3.45 -0.30
C GLY A 417 15.51 -4.23 0.75
N ILE A 418 15.46 -5.57 0.67
CA ILE A 418 16.20 -6.47 1.57
C ILE A 418 17.70 -6.22 1.49
N GLU A 419 18.19 -5.98 0.28
CA GLU A 419 19.59 -5.69 0.04
C GLU A 419 19.84 -4.21 -0.29
N GLN A 420 18.87 -3.54 -0.90
CA GLN A 420 19.02 -2.19 -1.44
C GLN A 420 18.89 -1.13 -0.35
N GLY A 421 18.08 -1.36 0.70
CA GLY A 421 17.73 -0.35 1.69
C GLY A 421 16.61 0.58 1.23
N LEU A 422 16.60 1.80 1.77
CA LEU A 422 15.53 2.77 1.54
C LEU A 422 15.65 3.37 0.14
N VAL A 423 14.66 3.12 -0.71
CA VAL A 423 14.48 3.74 -2.01
C VAL A 423 13.30 4.70 -1.93
N VAL A 424 13.52 5.95 -2.30
CA VAL A 424 12.49 7.01 -2.27
C VAL A 424 12.11 7.35 -3.71
N VAL A 425 10.84 7.22 -4.06
CA VAL A 425 10.34 7.39 -5.43
C VAL A 425 9.12 8.31 -5.49
N ARG A 426 8.84 8.83 -6.69
CA ARG A 426 7.64 9.62 -6.99
C ARG A 426 6.87 8.98 -8.14
N PRO A 427 5.71 8.36 -7.86
CA PRO A 427 4.81 7.93 -8.91
C PRO A 427 4.13 9.10 -9.61
N ASN A 428 4.04 9.02 -10.94
CA ASN A 428 3.41 9.96 -11.86
C ASN A 428 2.26 9.24 -12.59
N LEU A 429 1.21 8.85 -11.84
CA LEU A 429 0.30 7.75 -12.21
C LEU A 429 -0.98 8.14 -12.93
N ASP A 430 -1.34 9.42 -12.96
CA ASP A 430 -2.68 9.84 -13.39
C ASP A 430 -2.95 9.71 -14.89
N GLY A 431 -2.12 9.01 -15.66
CA GLY A 431 -2.25 8.89 -17.11
C GLY A 431 -2.08 10.23 -17.85
N GLY A 432 -2.12 11.35 -17.13
CA GLY A 432 -1.26 12.48 -17.39
C GLY A 432 0.14 12.09 -16.95
N THR A 433 1.09 12.19 -17.87
CA THR A 433 2.18 13.13 -17.57
C THR A 433 1.57 14.29 -16.76
N GLU A 434 2.08 14.69 -15.61
CA GLU A 434 2.20 16.14 -15.48
C GLU A 434 3.12 16.46 -16.65
N PRO A 435 2.65 17.12 -17.75
CA PRO A 435 3.59 17.60 -18.72
C PRO A 435 4.66 18.37 -17.96
N PRO A 436 5.94 18.16 -18.29
CA PRO A 436 6.99 18.94 -17.68
C PRO A 436 6.70 20.43 -17.84
N GLY A 437 6.68 21.17 -16.73
CA GLY A 437 6.55 22.62 -16.70
C GLY A 437 5.96 23.14 -15.38
N ASP A 438 5.61 24.42 -15.31
CA ASP A 438 5.08 25.01 -14.07
C ASP A 438 3.58 24.76 -13.91
N LYS A 439 3.20 24.27 -12.73
CA LYS A 439 1.81 24.04 -12.34
C LYS A 439 1.22 25.20 -11.55
N PHE A 440 0.00 25.55 -11.89
CA PHE A 440 -0.79 26.53 -11.16
C PHE A 440 -2.16 25.93 -10.84
N GLU A 441 -2.64 26.08 -9.61
CA GLU A 441 -3.89 25.47 -9.17
C GLU A 441 -4.78 26.44 -8.39
N ASN A 442 -6.08 26.15 -8.39
CA ASN A 442 -7.04 26.76 -7.49
C ASN A 442 -7.91 25.66 -6.88
N THR A 443 -7.84 25.53 -5.55
CA THR A 443 -8.54 24.55 -4.72
C THR A 443 -9.70 25.17 -3.93
N THR A 444 -10.12 26.38 -4.30
CA THR A 444 -11.25 27.06 -3.65
C THR A 444 -12.56 26.59 -4.26
N ASP A 445 -13.47 26.13 -3.42
CA ASP A 445 -14.80 25.71 -3.83
C ASP A 445 -15.59 26.86 -4.49
N VAL A 446 -16.13 26.63 -5.69
CA VAL A 446 -17.03 27.56 -6.38
C VAL A 446 -18.34 26.86 -6.73
N THR A 447 -19.42 27.25 -6.06
CA THR A 447 -20.75 26.67 -6.29
C THR A 447 -21.24 26.91 -7.71
N ILE A 448 -21.76 25.86 -8.34
CA ILE A 448 -22.37 25.91 -9.68
C ILE A 448 -23.89 26.04 -9.50
N PRO A 449 -24.52 27.11 -10.04
CA PRO A 449 -25.98 27.26 -9.97
C PRO A 449 -26.72 26.27 -10.87
N ASP A 450 -27.70 25.57 -10.30
CA ASP A 450 -28.60 24.62 -10.99
C ASP A 450 -29.37 25.29 -12.15
N GLY A 451 -29.18 24.79 -13.37
CA GLY A 451 -29.78 25.31 -14.61
C GLY A 451 -29.57 26.81 -14.85
N GLY A 452 -28.43 27.34 -14.38
CA GLY A 452 -28.17 28.77 -14.25
C GLY A 452 -27.20 29.38 -15.28
N SER A 453 -26.73 30.59 -14.94
CA SER A 453 -25.63 31.25 -15.65
C SER A 453 -24.30 30.54 -15.35
N ALA A 454 -23.36 30.61 -16.30
CA ALA A 454 -22.01 30.10 -16.07
C ALA A 454 -21.32 30.83 -14.91
N ILE A 455 -20.56 30.09 -14.12
CA ILE A 455 -19.63 30.63 -13.11
C ILE A 455 -18.20 30.51 -13.61
N THR A 456 -17.29 31.26 -12.97
CA THR A 456 -15.86 31.21 -13.25
C THR A 456 -15.07 31.00 -11.97
N SER A 457 -14.03 30.18 -12.04
CA SER A 457 -12.97 30.08 -11.04
C SER A 457 -11.65 30.49 -11.70
N ASP A 458 -10.83 31.29 -11.00
CA ASP A 458 -9.66 31.95 -11.59
C ASP A 458 -8.35 31.34 -11.11
N ILE A 459 -7.36 31.23 -12.00
CA ILE A 459 -5.96 30.95 -11.67
C ILE A 459 -5.10 32.10 -12.21
N ALA A 460 -4.36 32.75 -11.32
CA ALA A 460 -3.37 33.76 -11.71
C ALA A 460 -2.03 33.08 -12.03
N VAL A 461 -1.65 33.09 -13.30
CA VAL A 461 -0.38 32.53 -13.79
C VAL A 461 0.65 33.65 -13.91
N SER A 462 1.82 33.45 -13.30
CA SER A 462 2.93 34.41 -13.33
C SER A 462 4.27 33.67 -13.32
N GLY A 463 5.32 34.32 -13.82
CA GLY A 463 6.67 33.75 -13.84
C GLY A 463 7.03 32.99 -15.12
N LEU A 464 6.07 32.79 -16.03
CA LEU A 464 6.30 32.17 -17.33
C LEU A 464 6.70 33.20 -18.40
N SER A 465 7.48 32.78 -19.39
CA SER A 465 7.85 33.62 -20.53
C SER A 465 7.25 33.07 -21.81
N GLY A 466 6.69 33.94 -22.66
CA GLY A 466 6.13 33.55 -23.96
C GLY A 466 4.68 33.06 -23.89
N ASN A 467 4.31 32.25 -24.87
CA ASN A 467 2.97 31.69 -25.01
C ASN A 467 2.83 30.38 -24.24
N ALA A 468 1.59 30.00 -23.95
CA ALA A 468 1.25 28.68 -23.41
C ALA A 468 1.62 27.57 -24.42
N PRO A 469 1.74 26.31 -23.99
CA PRO A 469 2.07 25.21 -24.90
C PRO A 469 0.88 24.82 -25.80
N SER A 470 1.16 24.04 -26.86
CA SER A 470 0.12 23.46 -27.73
C SER A 470 -0.61 22.27 -27.13
N ASP A 471 -0.21 21.87 -25.92
CA ASP A 471 -0.71 20.71 -25.17
C ASP A 471 -0.93 21.05 -23.69
N LEU A 472 -1.28 22.31 -23.40
CA LEU A 472 -1.62 22.82 -22.06
C LEU A 472 -2.61 21.87 -21.39
N GLN A 473 -2.25 21.31 -20.24
CA GLN A 473 -3.15 20.41 -19.54
C GLN A 473 -4.01 21.17 -18.54
N VAL A 474 -5.28 20.82 -18.53
CA VAL A 474 -6.31 21.39 -17.66
C VAL A 474 -6.94 20.26 -16.87
N SER A 475 -6.53 20.12 -15.61
CA SER A 475 -7.13 19.14 -14.70
C SER A 475 -8.29 19.77 -13.97
N VAL A 476 -9.42 19.06 -13.89
CA VAL A 476 -10.62 19.52 -13.19
C VAL A 476 -11.10 18.43 -12.22
N ASP A 477 -11.48 18.86 -11.03
CA ASP A 477 -12.24 18.11 -10.03
C ASP A 477 -13.52 18.90 -9.72
N ILE A 478 -14.64 18.46 -10.30
CA ILE A 478 -15.95 19.07 -10.11
C ILE A 478 -16.87 18.04 -9.50
N ARG A 479 -17.50 18.39 -8.38
CA ARG A 479 -18.50 17.56 -7.72
C ARG A 479 -19.88 17.91 -8.27
N HIS A 480 -20.58 16.92 -8.84
CA HIS A 480 -21.90 17.09 -9.45
C HIS A 480 -22.61 15.73 -9.51
N THR A 481 -23.90 15.69 -9.19
CA THR A 481 -24.71 14.45 -9.17
C THR A 481 -25.16 13.96 -10.54
N TYR A 482 -24.92 14.77 -11.59
CA TYR A 482 -25.11 14.35 -12.99
C TYR A 482 -24.13 15.11 -13.88
N ARG A 483 -22.97 14.53 -14.17
CA ARG A 483 -21.89 15.26 -14.87
C ARG A 483 -22.23 15.60 -16.32
N GLY A 484 -23.22 14.92 -16.90
CA GLY A 484 -23.76 15.20 -18.23
C GLY A 484 -24.39 16.58 -18.36
N ASP A 485 -24.70 17.26 -17.27
CA ASP A 485 -25.32 18.58 -17.33
C ASP A 485 -24.31 19.71 -17.56
N LEU A 486 -23.03 19.42 -17.34
CA LEU A 486 -22.00 20.43 -17.32
C LEU A 486 -21.45 20.73 -18.72
N VAL A 487 -21.40 22.01 -19.04
CA VAL A 487 -20.52 22.58 -20.07
C VAL A 487 -19.31 23.20 -19.38
N ILE A 488 -18.12 22.82 -19.82
CA ILE A 488 -16.85 23.29 -19.24
C ILE A 488 -16.00 23.90 -20.34
N ASP A 489 -15.61 25.16 -20.15
CA ASP A 489 -14.64 25.86 -20.99
C ASP A 489 -13.43 26.31 -20.16
N LEU A 490 -12.23 26.24 -20.73
CA LEU A 490 -11.09 27.05 -20.30
C LEU A 490 -11.17 28.41 -20.99
N VAL A 491 -10.96 29.50 -20.26
CA VAL A 491 -10.88 30.86 -20.81
C VAL A 491 -9.46 31.41 -20.60
N ALA A 492 -8.80 31.75 -21.69
CA ALA A 492 -7.47 32.35 -21.70
C ALA A 492 -7.48 33.82 -21.25
N PRO A 493 -6.31 34.41 -20.90
CA PRO A 493 -6.23 35.79 -20.43
C PRO A 493 -6.74 36.85 -21.42
N ASP A 494 -6.74 36.54 -22.72
CA ASP A 494 -7.27 37.40 -23.77
C ASP A 494 -8.80 37.27 -23.96
N GLY A 495 -9.44 36.33 -23.26
CA GLY A 495 -10.86 36.00 -23.34
C GLY A 495 -11.21 34.86 -24.32
N THR A 496 -10.24 34.29 -25.03
CA THR A 496 -10.43 33.14 -25.92
C THR A 496 -10.87 31.92 -25.11
N ALA A 497 -11.91 31.21 -25.57
CA ALA A 497 -12.49 30.08 -24.85
C ALA A 497 -12.27 28.75 -25.58
N TYR A 498 -11.82 27.73 -24.84
CA TYR A 498 -11.59 26.37 -25.31
C TYR A 498 -12.56 25.41 -24.63
N ARG A 499 -13.37 24.71 -25.43
CA ARG A 499 -14.33 23.71 -24.95
C ARG A 499 -13.58 22.48 -24.42
N LEU A 500 -13.71 22.20 -23.13
CA LEU A 500 -13.19 20.97 -22.51
C LEU A 500 -14.23 19.86 -22.54
N LYS A 501 -15.47 20.17 -22.13
CA LYS A 501 -16.58 19.22 -22.06
C LYS A 501 -17.88 19.84 -22.54
N ASN A 502 -18.61 19.10 -23.40
CA ASN A 502 -20.00 19.39 -23.76
C ASN A 502 -20.95 18.73 -22.76
N SER A 503 -22.14 19.30 -22.60
CA SER A 503 -23.23 18.60 -21.93
C SER A 503 -23.68 17.40 -22.78
N SER A 504 -24.16 16.36 -22.11
CA SER A 504 -24.61 15.11 -22.69
C SER A 504 -25.72 14.51 -21.82
N SER A 505 -26.93 14.41 -22.36
CA SER A 505 -28.07 13.82 -21.66
C SER A 505 -27.90 12.32 -21.36
N SER A 506 -26.91 11.66 -21.95
CA SER A 506 -26.62 10.24 -21.72
C SER A 506 -25.43 9.98 -20.78
N ASP A 507 -24.83 11.02 -20.20
CA ASP A 507 -23.68 10.89 -19.29
C ASP A 507 -24.13 11.07 -17.83
N SER A 508 -24.76 10.03 -17.30
CA SER A 508 -25.41 10.02 -15.97
C SER A 508 -24.48 9.73 -14.79
N ALA A 509 -23.17 9.69 -15.00
CA ALA A 509 -22.22 9.46 -13.92
C ALA A 509 -22.04 10.72 -13.05
N ASP A 510 -21.68 10.50 -11.80
CA ASP A 510 -21.30 11.57 -10.87
C ASP A 510 -19.92 12.13 -11.22
N ASN A 511 -19.73 13.42 -10.93
CA ASN A 511 -18.48 14.16 -10.91
C ASN A 511 -17.72 14.25 -12.24
N VAL A 512 -16.94 15.32 -12.41
CA VAL A 512 -15.94 15.43 -13.48
C VAL A 512 -14.57 15.44 -12.83
N ILE A 513 -13.90 14.28 -12.86
CA ILE A 513 -12.49 14.13 -12.47
C ILE A 513 -11.74 13.77 -13.75
N ALA A 514 -11.14 14.76 -14.40
CA ALA A 514 -10.55 14.59 -15.73
C ALA A 514 -9.44 15.61 -16.02
N THR A 515 -8.53 15.25 -16.92
CA THR A 515 -7.53 16.16 -17.49
C THR A 515 -7.75 16.29 -18.99
N TYR A 516 -7.75 17.53 -19.48
CA TYR A 516 -7.93 17.87 -20.89
C TYR A 516 -6.66 18.50 -21.45
N SER A 517 -6.28 18.16 -22.68
CA SER A 517 -5.19 18.83 -23.40
C SER A 517 -5.74 19.90 -24.34
N VAL A 518 -5.23 21.12 -24.24
CA VAL A 518 -5.66 22.28 -25.01
C VAL A 518 -4.49 22.83 -25.82
N ASN A 519 -4.71 23.06 -27.11
CA ASN A 519 -3.76 23.83 -27.90
C ASN A 519 -3.94 25.32 -27.64
N ALA A 520 -3.16 25.82 -26.67
CA ALA A 520 -3.11 27.21 -26.27
C ALA A 520 -1.86 27.94 -26.79
N SER A 521 -1.19 27.41 -27.82
CA SER A 521 0.07 27.97 -28.35
C SER A 521 -0.03 29.40 -28.91
N SER A 522 -1.26 29.88 -29.17
CA SER A 522 -1.55 31.28 -29.52
C SER A 522 -1.63 32.22 -28.32
N GLU A 523 -1.82 31.70 -27.11
CA GLU A 523 -2.17 32.46 -25.92
C GLU A 523 -0.94 32.82 -25.11
N THR A 524 -0.91 34.02 -24.52
CA THR A 524 0.15 34.38 -23.56
C THR A 524 0.01 33.54 -22.29
N ALA A 525 1.10 32.91 -21.82
CA ALA A 525 1.03 32.03 -20.65
C ALA A 525 0.69 32.78 -19.36
N ASN A 526 1.37 33.91 -19.11
CA ASN A 526 1.08 34.78 -17.96
C ASN A 526 -0.25 35.51 -18.10
N GLY A 527 -1.01 35.53 -17.02
CA GLY A 527 -2.30 36.21 -16.95
C GLY A 527 -3.29 35.45 -16.08
N THR A 528 -4.52 35.95 -16.01
CA THR A 528 -5.59 35.24 -15.32
C THR A 528 -6.29 34.30 -16.29
N TRP A 529 -6.19 33.01 -16.04
CA TRP A 529 -6.96 31.98 -16.72
C TRP A 529 -8.20 31.67 -15.90
N GLN A 530 -9.30 31.31 -16.57
CA GLN A 530 -10.55 30.98 -15.88
C GLN A 530 -11.09 29.62 -16.31
N LEU A 531 -11.51 28.81 -15.35
CA LEU A 531 -12.38 27.67 -15.62
C LEU A 531 -13.83 28.15 -15.56
N ARG A 532 -14.50 28.14 -16.71
CA ARG A 532 -15.90 28.52 -16.83
C ARG A 532 -16.77 27.28 -16.88
N VAL A 533 -17.63 27.12 -15.88
CA VAL A 533 -18.53 25.96 -15.76
C VAL A 533 -19.97 26.42 -15.75
N ARG A 534 -20.80 25.72 -16.51
CA ARG A 534 -22.24 25.97 -16.55
C ARG A 534 -22.99 24.65 -16.47
N ASP A 535 -23.89 24.55 -15.50
CA ASP A 535 -24.97 23.58 -15.54
C ASP A 535 -26.08 24.10 -16.46
N VAL A 536 -26.44 23.32 -17.48
CA VAL A 536 -27.45 23.70 -18.48
C VAL A 536 -28.80 23.01 -18.28
N TYR A 537 -28.91 22.07 -17.34
CA TYR A 537 -30.16 21.38 -17.01
C TYR A 537 -30.55 21.65 -15.56
N ARG A 538 -31.74 21.20 -15.15
CA ARG A 538 -32.26 21.44 -13.80
C ARG A 538 -32.32 20.13 -13.03
N ALA A 539 -32.18 20.23 -11.70
CA ALA A 539 -32.40 19.22 -10.65
C ALA A 539 -31.12 18.72 -9.96
N ASP A 540 -29.97 18.96 -10.55
CA ASP A 540 -28.68 18.55 -10.03
C ASP A 540 -27.91 19.79 -9.55
N THR A 541 -27.05 19.61 -8.55
CA THR A 541 -26.25 20.71 -8.00
C THR A 541 -24.82 20.25 -7.82
N GLY A 542 -23.91 21.21 -7.80
CA GLY A 542 -22.50 20.91 -7.61
C GLY A 542 -21.64 22.12 -7.40
N TYR A 543 -20.33 21.88 -7.39
CA TYR A 543 -19.32 22.91 -7.23
C TYR A 543 -18.00 22.47 -7.88
N ILE A 544 -17.22 23.44 -8.34
CA ILE A 544 -15.82 23.20 -8.68
C ILE A 544 -15.09 23.00 -7.35
N ASN A 545 -14.48 21.84 -7.14
CA ASN A 545 -13.71 21.51 -5.93
C ASN A 545 -12.25 21.94 -6.10
N ALA A 546 -11.65 21.62 -7.25
CA ALA A 546 -10.32 22.09 -7.61
C ALA A 546 -10.11 22.06 -9.13
N TRP A 547 -9.16 22.85 -9.61
CA TRP A 547 -8.64 22.71 -10.97
C TRP A 547 -7.22 23.25 -11.09
N SER A 548 -6.49 22.83 -12.12
CA SER A 548 -5.11 23.26 -12.36
C SER A 548 -4.78 23.41 -13.83
N LEU A 549 -3.76 24.23 -14.10
CA LEU A 549 -3.10 24.39 -15.38
C LEU A 549 -1.65 23.92 -15.28
N GLN A 550 -1.21 23.19 -16.30
CA GLN A 550 0.16 22.70 -16.42
C GLN A 550 0.72 23.13 -17.78
N PHE A 551 1.62 24.12 -17.75
CA PHE A 551 2.23 24.75 -18.92
C PHE A 551 3.44 23.99 -19.45
#